data_AF-A0A7J9JIE1-F1
#
_entry.id   AF-A0A7J9JIE1-F1
#
_cell.length_a   1.000
_cell.length_b   1.000
_cell.length_c   1.000
_cell.angle_alpha   90.00
_cell.angle_beta   90.00
_cell.angle_gamma   90.00
#
_symmetry.space_group_name_H-M   'P 1'
#
loop_
_entity.id
_entity.type
_entity.pdbx_description
1 polymer ?
#
loop_
_entity_poly.entity_id
_entity_poly.type
_entity_poly.pdbx_seq_one_letter_code
_entity_poly.pdbx_strand_id
1 'polypeptide(L)'
;MFNMYFEGQLGNLGSDLTEEELEMHTISAWKEGKVHISRQMDGNARSYPRRLVCAGPHDSLKDVALKILNGKVATVPITHSSSPDGSFPQLLHLATLSEILKCKLLTLLLAKGICRHFKHSSSSLPILQQPICSIPLGTRVPKIGESNRRPLAMLRPNASLGAALSLLVQAEVSSIPIVDENDALIDIYARSDITTLAKDKAYAQIRLDDMSIHQALQLEQDANSFNGQRCQMCLQSDTLHKVMERLANP
;
A
#
# COMPACT_ATOMS: atom_id res chain seq x y z
N MET A 1 3.19 7.85 -2.75
CA MET A 1 3.84 6.80 -3.57
C MET A 1 5.33 7.01 -3.47
N PHE A 2 5.97 6.47 -2.43
CA PHE A 2 7.42 6.29 -2.42
C PHE A 2 7.67 4.98 -3.16
N ASN A 3 7.94 5.11 -4.45
CA ASN A 3 8.42 4.03 -5.29
C ASN A 3 9.92 4.29 -5.47
N MET A 4 10.70 4.02 -4.43
CA MET A 4 12.15 3.85 -4.56
C MET A 4 12.36 2.51 -5.26
N TYR A 5 12.59 2.59 -6.57
CA TYR A 5 13.12 1.46 -7.33
C TYR A 5 14.63 1.64 -7.30
N PHE A 6 15.31 0.91 -6.42
CA PHE A 6 16.76 0.76 -6.45
C PHE A 6 17.10 -0.45 -7.31
N GLU A 7 16.99 -0.29 -8.62
CA GLU A 7 17.65 -1.20 -9.56
C GLU A 7 18.30 -0.33 -10.63
N GLY A 8 19.48 0.19 -10.31
CA GLY A 8 20.46 0.61 -11.30
C GLY A 8 21.42 -0.55 -11.53
N GLN A 9 21.76 -0.82 -12.79
CA GLN A 9 22.78 -1.79 -13.21
C GLN A 9 24.08 -1.63 -12.40
N LEU A 10 24.23 -2.40 -11.34
CA LEU A 10 25.50 -2.67 -10.69
C LEU A 10 25.50 -4.15 -10.39
N GLY A 11 26.18 -4.93 -11.24
CA GLY A 11 26.45 -6.32 -10.95
C GLY A 11 27.07 -6.43 -9.56
N ASN A 12 26.50 -7.27 -8.70
CA ASN A 12 27.12 -7.80 -7.48
C ASN A 12 27.71 -6.80 -6.44
N LEU A 13 27.43 -5.49 -6.52
CA LEU A 13 27.89 -4.48 -5.56
C LEU A 13 26.77 -3.51 -5.15
N GLY A 14 25.61 -4.04 -4.77
CA GLY A 14 24.45 -3.24 -4.33
C GLY A 14 24.59 -2.57 -2.96
N SER A 15 25.80 -2.33 -2.44
CA SER A 15 26.01 -1.87 -1.05
C SER A 15 26.75 -0.55 -0.86
N ASP A 16 27.25 0.13 -1.88
CA ASP A 16 28.03 1.36 -1.68
C ASP A 16 27.49 2.51 -2.52
N LEU A 17 26.31 3.03 -2.16
CA LEU A 17 25.99 4.43 -2.47
C LEU A 17 26.18 5.24 -1.21
N THR A 18 27.13 6.17 -1.20
CA THR A 18 27.38 6.98 -0.01
C THR A 18 26.27 8.01 0.18
N GLU A 19 26.10 8.52 1.40
CA GLU A 19 25.11 9.55 1.69
C GLU A 19 25.26 10.77 0.75
N GLU A 20 26.49 11.09 0.39
CA GLU A 20 26.83 12.17 -0.53
C GLU A 20 26.31 11.92 -1.95
N GLU A 21 26.30 10.68 -2.44
CA GLU A 21 25.75 10.35 -3.77
C GLU A 21 24.22 10.45 -3.81
N LEU A 22 23.55 10.13 -2.70
CA LEU A 22 22.11 10.30 -2.55
C LEU A 22 21.71 11.79 -2.55
N GLU A 23 22.47 12.65 -1.87
CA GLU A 23 22.23 14.09 -1.82
C GLU A 23 22.60 14.83 -3.11
N MET A 24 23.53 14.29 -3.90
CA MET A 24 23.99 14.92 -5.14
C MET A 24 22.93 14.92 -6.26
N HIS A 25 21.96 14.00 -6.21
CA HIS A 25 20.98 13.82 -7.27
C HIS A 25 19.59 14.38 -6.89
N THR A 26 19.09 15.31 -7.69
CA THR A 26 17.72 15.82 -7.56
C THR A 26 16.68 14.73 -7.81
N ILE A 27 15.50 14.84 -7.18
CA ILE A 27 14.36 13.93 -7.44
C ILE A 27 14.01 13.85 -8.94
N SER A 28 14.20 14.94 -9.69
CA SER A 28 14.06 14.97 -11.15
C SER A 28 15.08 14.08 -11.85
N ALA A 29 16.36 14.13 -11.46
CA ALA A 29 17.41 13.29 -12.02
C ALA A 29 17.12 11.80 -11.75
N TRP A 30 16.69 11.46 -10.53
CA TRP A 30 16.27 10.09 -10.20
C TRP A 30 15.07 9.61 -11.02
N LYS A 31 14.08 10.48 -11.25
CA LYS A 31 12.92 10.17 -12.10
C LYS A 31 13.33 9.90 -13.54
N GLU A 32 14.26 10.69 -14.08
CA GLU A 32 14.75 10.52 -15.44
C GLU A 32 15.60 9.26 -15.61
N GLY A 33 16.49 8.96 -14.65
CA GLY A 33 17.27 7.72 -14.62
C GLY A 33 16.36 6.48 -14.59
N LYS A 34 15.31 6.51 -13.77
CA LYS A 34 14.31 5.43 -13.73
C LYS A 34 13.60 5.21 -15.07
N VAL A 35 13.26 6.29 -15.79
CA VAL A 35 12.64 6.18 -17.13
C VAL A 35 13.62 5.52 -18.11
N HIS A 36 14.90 5.87 -18.06
CA HIS A 36 15.94 5.27 -18.91
C HIS A 36 16.14 3.78 -18.62
N ILE A 37 16.21 3.38 -17.36
CA ILE A 37 16.35 1.97 -16.96
C ILE A 37 15.11 1.16 -17.36
N SER A 38 13.90 1.70 -17.14
CA SER A 38 12.67 1.02 -17.52
C SER A 38 12.53 0.78 -19.03
N ARG A 39 13.15 1.62 -19.87
CA ARG A 39 13.22 1.43 -21.32
C ARG A 39 14.16 0.31 -21.75
N GLN A 40 15.19 -0.03 -20.96
CA GLN A 40 16.15 -1.07 -21.33
C GLN A 40 15.64 -2.49 -21.02
N MET A 41 14.71 -2.65 -20.08
CA MET A 41 14.16 -3.97 -19.71
C MET A 41 12.94 -4.38 -20.56
N ASP A 42 12.09 -3.44 -20.97
CA ASP A 42 10.89 -3.72 -21.77
C ASP A 42 11.05 -3.15 -23.19
N GLY A 43 11.70 -3.90 -24.08
CA GLY A 43 12.06 -3.51 -25.45
C GLY A 43 10.92 -3.15 -26.41
N ASN A 44 9.69 -2.86 -25.95
CA ASN A 44 8.59 -2.42 -26.83
C ASN A 44 7.46 -1.60 -26.16
N ALA A 45 7.54 -1.27 -24.86
CA ALA A 45 6.46 -0.52 -24.20
C ALA A 45 6.75 0.99 -24.21
N ARG A 46 5.97 1.77 -24.99
CA ARG A 46 6.02 3.25 -24.97
C ARG A 46 5.90 3.78 -23.53
N SER A 47 7.03 4.10 -22.93
CA SER A 47 7.13 4.52 -21.54
C SER A 47 6.92 6.04 -21.47
N TYR A 48 5.64 6.44 -21.54
CA TYR A 48 5.26 7.80 -21.19
C TYR A 48 5.30 7.95 -19.66
N PRO A 49 5.75 9.10 -19.12
CA PRO A 49 5.68 9.35 -17.70
C PRO A 49 4.22 9.19 -17.24
N ARG A 50 3.97 8.28 -16.30
CA ARG A 50 2.61 8.07 -15.76
C ARG A 50 2.16 9.41 -15.17
N ARG A 51 1.15 10.02 -15.79
CA ARG A 51 0.56 11.26 -15.32
C ARG A 51 0.02 11.03 -13.91
N LEU A 52 0.27 11.97 -13.01
CA LEU A 52 -0.26 11.91 -11.65
C LEU A 52 -1.79 11.83 -11.72
N VAL A 53 -2.38 10.87 -11.02
CA VAL A 53 -3.83 10.73 -10.93
C VAL A 53 -4.32 11.70 -9.85
N CYS A 54 -5.05 12.75 -10.24
CA CYS A 54 -5.63 13.73 -9.33
C CYS A 54 -7.17 13.67 -9.36
N ALA A 55 -7.80 14.17 -8.30
CA ALA A 55 -9.23 14.43 -8.26
C ALA A 55 -9.53 15.90 -7.92
N GLY A 56 -10.69 16.37 -8.37
CA GLY A 56 -11.18 17.71 -8.07
C GLY A 56 -12.06 17.72 -6.82
N PRO A 57 -12.28 18.89 -6.19
CA PRO A 57 -13.15 19.00 -5.01
C PRO A 57 -14.62 18.69 -5.31
N HIS A 58 -15.02 18.67 -6.59
CA HIS A 58 -16.39 18.37 -7.02
C HIS A 58 -16.56 16.91 -7.48
N ASP A 59 -15.50 16.10 -7.50
CA ASP A 59 -15.60 14.68 -7.82
C ASP A 59 -16.35 13.93 -6.70
N SER A 60 -17.18 12.95 -7.07
CA SER A 60 -17.85 12.13 -6.06
C SER A 60 -16.87 11.16 -5.38
N LEU A 61 -17.15 10.73 -4.15
CA LEU A 61 -16.34 9.70 -3.48
C LEU A 61 -16.21 8.41 -4.29
N LYS A 62 -17.20 8.08 -5.12
CA LYS A 62 -17.14 6.95 -6.05
C LYS A 62 -16.06 7.17 -7.12
N ASP A 63 -16.02 8.36 -7.69
CA ASP A 63 -15.05 8.70 -8.75
C ASP A 63 -13.63 8.74 -8.19
N VAL A 64 -13.45 9.29 -6.98
CA VAL A 64 -12.17 9.26 -6.26
C VAL A 64 -11.74 7.81 -5.98
N ALA A 65 -12.64 6.95 -5.51
CA ALA A 65 -12.35 5.54 -5.28
C ALA A 65 -11.97 4.82 -6.58
N LEU A 66 -12.68 5.08 -7.69
CA LEU A 66 -12.35 4.52 -8.99
C LEU A 66 -10.98 5.00 -9.51
N LYS A 67 -10.64 6.28 -9.29
CA LYS A 67 -9.31 6.83 -9.62
C LYS A 67 -8.20 6.13 -8.84
N ILE A 68 -8.42 5.87 -7.54
CA ILE A 68 -7.49 5.10 -6.72
C ILE A 68 -7.32 3.67 -7.27
N LEU A 69 -8.43 2.95 -7.48
CA LEU A 69 -8.42 1.54 -7.92
C LEU A 69 -7.84 1.37 -9.32
N ASN A 70 -8.29 2.17 -10.30
CA ASN A 70 -7.82 2.10 -11.68
C ASN A 70 -6.39 2.62 -11.81
N GLY A 71 -6.03 3.63 -11.02
CA GLY A 71 -4.66 4.16 -10.96
C GLY A 71 -3.68 3.22 -10.27
N LYS A 72 -4.16 2.20 -9.55
CA LYS A 72 -3.37 1.34 -8.65
C LYS A 72 -2.50 2.18 -7.69
N VAL A 73 -3.09 3.24 -7.13
CA VAL A 73 -2.41 4.15 -6.19
C VAL A 73 -3.04 4.06 -4.80
N ALA A 74 -2.24 4.20 -3.75
CA ALA A 74 -2.77 4.19 -2.38
C ALA A 74 -3.53 5.47 -2.01
N THR A 75 -3.22 6.57 -2.73
CA THR A 75 -3.68 7.92 -2.38
C THR A 75 -3.87 8.73 -3.66
N VAL A 76 -4.93 9.53 -3.73
CA VAL A 76 -5.18 10.50 -4.79
C VAL A 76 -5.22 11.91 -4.19
N PRO A 77 -4.38 12.85 -4.63
CA PRO A 77 -4.49 14.24 -4.22
C PRO A 77 -5.76 14.88 -4.78
N ILE A 78 -6.48 15.56 -3.89
CA ILE A 78 -7.58 16.46 -4.24
C ILE A 78 -6.96 17.82 -4.49
N THR A 79 -7.01 18.28 -5.74
CA THR A 79 -6.39 19.54 -6.16
C THR A 79 -7.42 20.51 -6.70
N HIS A 80 -7.24 21.78 -6.40
CA HIS A 80 -8.04 22.86 -6.96
C HIS A 80 -7.15 23.85 -7.71
N SER A 81 -7.55 24.21 -8.92
CA SER A 81 -6.88 25.21 -9.74
C SER A 81 -7.83 26.38 -9.92
N SER A 82 -7.47 27.54 -9.38
CA SER A 82 -8.23 28.78 -9.55
C SER A 82 -8.00 29.44 -10.92
N SER A 83 -6.93 29.04 -11.64
CA SER A 83 -6.64 29.50 -13.00
C SER A 83 -7.29 28.58 -14.04
N PRO A 84 -7.91 29.12 -15.11
CA PRO A 84 -8.45 28.32 -16.21
C PRO A 84 -7.36 27.55 -16.98
N ASP A 85 -6.10 28.00 -16.89
CA ASP A 85 -4.94 27.35 -17.51
C ASP A 85 -4.39 26.16 -16.69
N GLY A 86 -4.93 25.92 -15.49
CA GLY A 86 -4.50 24.84 -14.60
C GLY A 86 -3.10 25.03 -13.99
N SER A 87 -2.48 26.19 -14.18
CA SER A 87 -1.20 26.53 -13.58
C SER A 87 -1.36 26.71 -12.07
N PHE A 88 -0.50 26.04 -11.29
CA PHE A 88 -0.45 26.05 -9.81
C PHE A 88 -1.67 25.40 -9.12
N PRO A 89 -1.84 24.07 -9.23
CA PRO A 89 -2.85 23.36 -8.46
C PRO A 89 -2.56 23.44 -6.96
N GLN A 90 -3.51 23.94 -6.18
CA GLN A 90 -3.47 23.90 -4.73
C GLN A 90 -3.87 22.51 -4.25
N LEU A 91 -3.02 21.86 -3.44
CA LEU A 91 -3.37 20.60 -2.77
C LEU A 91 -4.33 20.91 -1.62
N LEU A 92 -5.52 20.32 -1.67
CA LEU A 92 -6.54 20.46 -0.63
C LEU A 92 -6.52 19.29 0.35
N HIS A 93 -6.43 18.05 -0.16
CA HIS A 93 -6.48 16.84 0.65
C HIS A 93 -5.76 15.67 -0.03
N LEU A 94 -5.32 14.68 0.74
CA LEU A 94 -4.78 13.42 0.25
C LEU A 94 -5.78 12.29 0.53
N ALA A 95 -6.62 11.97 -0.45
CA ALA A 95 -7.71 11.01 -0.27
C ALA A 95 -7.21 9.56 -0.35
N THR A 96 -7.64 8.73 0.59
CA THR A 96 -7.36 7.27 0.65
C THR A 96 -8.63 6.43 0.67
N LEU A 97 -8.53 5.14 0.35
CA LEU A 97 -9.68 4.23 0.43
C LEU A 97 -10.20 4.07 1.87
N SER A 98 -9.33 4.06 2.87
CA SER A 98 -9.73 3.95 4.29
C SER A 98 -10.55 5.15 4.71
N GLU A 99 -10.17 6.37 4.33
CA GLU A 99 -10.98 7.59 4.59
C GLU A 99 -12.34 7.53 3.89
N ILE A 100 -12.39 7.08 2.63
CA ILE A 100 -13.65 6.90 1.90
C ILE A 100 -14.55 5.88 2.62
N LEU A 101 -13.96 4.78 3.12
CA LEU A 101 -14.66 3.78 3.92
C LEU A 101 -15.15 4.36 5.25
N LYS A 102 -14.32 5.13 5.98
CA LYS A 102 -14.71 5.85 7.21
C LYS A 102 -15.90 6.76 6.94
N CYS A 103 -15.83 7.61 5.90
CA CYS A 103 -16.91 8.54 5.57
C CYS A 103 -18.21 7.81 5.25
N LYS A 104 -18.15 6.71 4.48
CA LYS A 104 -19.34 5.90 4.17
C LYS A 104 -19.91 5.20 5.40
N LEU A 105 -19.06 4.64 6.25
CA LEU A 105 -19.49 3.98 7.48
C LEU A 105 -20.08 4.98 8.48
N LEU A 106 -19.44 6.13 8.67
CA LEU A 106 -19.93 7.22 9.51
C LEU A 106 -21.26 7.76 8.98
N THR A 107 -21.42 7.92 7.67
CA THR A 107 -22.71 8.33 7.07
C THR A 107 -23.81 7.31 7.35
N LEU A 108 -23.50 6.01 7.29
CA LEU A 108 -24.45 4.94 7.64
C LEU A 108 -24.81 4.97 9.14
N LEU A 109 -23.84 5.21 10.02
CA LEU A 109 -24.06 5.30 11.47
C LEU A 109 -24.84 6.57 11.88
N LEU A 110 -24.50 7.72 11.29
CA LEU A 110 -25.22 8.98 11.51
C LEU A 110 -26.64 8.93 10.93
N ALA A 111 -26.83 8.30 9.76
CA ALA A 111 -28.16 8.06 9.21
C ALA A 111 -29.01 7.14 10.11
N LYS A 112 -28.39 6.16 10.80
CA LYS A 112 -29.08 5.35 11.83
C LYS A 112 -29.51 6.19 13.05
N GLY A 113 -28.71 7.17 13.46
CA GLY A 113 -28.98 8.00 14.65
C GLY A 113 -29.96 9.16 14.43
N ILE A 114 -29.89 9.83 13.27
CA ILE A 114 -30.62 11.08 13.01
C ILE A 114 -31.84 10.85 12.09
N CYS A 115 -31.77 9.91 11.15
CA CYS A 115 -32.85 9.68 10.19
C CYS A 115 -33.77 8.51 10.60
N ARG A 116 -34.87 8.82 11.29
CA ARG A 116 -36.05 7.91 11.38
C ARG A 116 -36.58 7.46 9.99
N HIS A 117 -36.18 8.13 8.90
CA HIS A 117 -36.51 7.80 7.52
C HIS A 117 -35.66 6.68 6.90
N PHE A 118 -34.50 6.33 7.48
CA PHE A 118 -33.61 5.28 6.96
C PHE A 118 -33.58 4.04 7.86
N LYS A 119 -34.68 3.78 8.59
CA LYS A 119 -34.90 2.56 9.40
C LYS A 119 -34.82 1.23 8.62
N HIS A 120 -34.52 1.27 7.33
CA HIS A 120 -34.35 0.12 6.44
C HIS A 120 -32.96 0.00 5.76
N SER A 121 -31.91 0.75 6.12
CA SER A 121 -30.63 0.63 5.39
C SER A 121 -29.83 -0.63 5.70
N SER A 122 -29.94 -1.22 6.90
CA SER A 122 -29.33 -2.52 7.19
C SER A 122 -29.96 -3.64 6.34
N SER A 123 -31.25 -3.49 5.99
CA SER A 123 -31.95 -4.33 5.00
C SER A 123 -31.69 -3.91 3.54
N SER A 124 -31.16 -2.70 3.28
CA SER A 124 -30.89 -2.23 1.92
C SER A 124 -29.56 -2.73 1.35
N LEU A 125 -28.64 -3.19 2.21
CA LEU A 125 -27.37 -3.79 1.80
C LEU A 125 -27.15 -5.13 2.52
N PRO A 126 -27.92 -6.18 2.19
CA PRO A 126 -27.78 -7.51 2.81
C PRO A 126 -26.36 -8.08 2.67
N ILE A 127 -25.62 -7.65 1.66
CA ILE A 127 -24.21 -8.00 1.46
C ILE A 127 -23.31 -7.63 2.65
N LEU A 128 -23.65 -6.60 3.44
CA LEU A 128 -22.85 -6.18 4.60
C LEU A 128 -22.95 -7.17 5.77
N GLN A 129 -24.04 -7.96 5.84
CA GLN A 129 -24.25 -8.97 6.86
C GLN A 129 -23.69 -10.34 6.44
N GLN A 130 -23.28 -10.49 5.18
CA GLN A 130 -22.70 -11.73 4.70
C GLN A 130 -21.29 -11.93 5.29
N PRO A 131 -20.92 -13.19 5.59
CA PRO A 131 -19.57 -13.52 6.01
C PRO A 131 -18.57 -13.28 4.87
N ILE A 132 -17.33 -12.91 5.17
CA ILE A 132 -16.33 -12.62 4.14
C ILE A 132 -16.05 -13.82 3.24
N CYS A 133 -16.14 -15.04 3.77
CA CYS A 133 -15.94 -16.23 2.96
C CYS A 133 -16.95 -16.36 1.80
N SER A 134 -18.15 -15.81 1.93
CA SER A 134 -19.19 -15.88 0.89
C SER A 134 -19.04 -14.83 -0.21
N ILE A 135 -18.17 -13.84 -0.04
CA ILE A 135 -17.97 -12.75 -1.00
C ILE A 135 -16.58 -12.91 -1.63
N PRO A 136 -16.39 -12.86 -2.95
CA PRO A 136 -15.07 -13.02 -3.58
C PRO A 136 -14.21 -11.74 -3.41
N LEU A 137 -13.85 -11.42 -2.17
CA LEU A 137 -13.01 -10.28 -1.81
C LEU A 137 -11.62 -10.73 -1.33
N GLY A 138 -10.62 -9.94 -1.69
CA GLY A 138 -9.23 -10.10 -1.27
C GLY A 138 -8.45 -11.19 -2.01
N THR A 139 -7.14 -11.23 -1.75
CA THR A 139 -6.26 -12.32 -2.19
C THR A 139 -6.45 -13.52 -1.26
N ARG A 140 -6.63 -14.71 -1.83
CA ARG A 140 -6.84 -15.95 -1.08
C ARG A 140 -5.76 -16.95 -1.42
N VAL A 141 -5.39 -17.77 -0.43
CA VAL A 141 -4.55 -18.94 -0.66
C VAL A 141 -5.27 -19.87 -1.66
N PRO A 142 -4.60 -20.33 -2.73
CA PRO A 142 -5.20 -21.26 -3.68
C PRO A 142 -5.71 -22.51 -2.96
N LYS A 143 -6.89 -23.00 -3.35
CA LYS A 143 -7.37 -24.30 -2.85
C LYS A 143 -6.57 -25.42 -3.51
N ILE A 144 -6.37 -26.54 -2.80
CA ILE A 144 -5.76 -27.75 -3.36
C ILE A 144 -6.51 -28.10 -4.66
N GLY A 145 -5.78 -28.11 -5.79
CA GLY A 145 -6.31 -28.39 -7.13
C GLY A 145 -6.61 -27.16 -8.01
N GLU A 146 -6.52 -25.92 -7.50
CA GLU A 146 -6.65 -24.71 -8.33
C GLU A 146 -5.28 -24.33 -8.95
N SER A 147 -5.05 -24.69 -10.22
CA SER A 147 -3.78 -24.44 -10.92
C SER A 147 -3.57 -23.00 -11.42
N ASN A 148 -4.60 -22.16 -11.40
CA ASN A 148 -4.62 -20.89 -12.15
C ASN A 148 -4.56 -19.63 -11.27
N ARG A 149 -4.22 -19.75 -9.98
CA ARG A 149 -4.05 -18.59 -9.10
C ARG A 149 -2.59 -18.34 -8.79
N ARG A 150 -2.19 -17.07 -8.88
CA ARG A 150 -0.86 -16.64 -8.41
C ARG A 150 -0.77 -16.97 -6.91
N PRO A 151 0.33 -17.60 -6.45
CA PRO A 151 0.51 -17.89 -5.04
C PRO A 151 0.52 -16.58 -4.24
N LEU A 152 0.03 -16.65 -3.00
CA LEU A 152 0.14 -15.54 -2.07
C LEU A 152 1.63 -15.34 -1.76
N ALA A 153 2.13 -14.11 -1.97
CA ALA A 153 3.49 -13.76 -1.59
C ALA A 153 3.60 -13.81 -0.06
N MET A 154 4.61 -14.52 0.45
CA MET A 154 4.86 -14.72 1.88
C MET A 154 6.36 -14.61 2.14
N LEU A 155 6.73 -14.14 3.34
CA LEU A 155 8.11 -14.05 3.79
C LEU A 155 8.35 -14.96 4.99
N ARG A 156 9.57 -15.48 5.11
CA ARG A 156 10.07 -16.06 6.36
C ARG A 156 10.78 -14.97 7.18
N PRO A 157 10.82 -15.06 8.53
CA PRO A 157 11.44 -14.03 9.38
C PRO A 157 12.93 -13.79 9.08
N ASN A 158 13.63 -14.82 8.61
CA ASN A 158 15.04 -14.81 8.24
C ASN A 158 15.30 -14.35 6.80
N ALA A 159 14.27 -14.05 6.01
CA ALA A 159 14.44 -13.50 4.67
C ALA A 159 15.19 -12.16 4.74
N SER A 160 16.05 -11.90 3.75
CA SER A 160 16.77 -10.64 3.67
C SER A 160 15.84 -9.48 3.36
N LEU A 161 16.23 -8.28 3.80
CA LEU A 161 15.51 -7.05 3.49
C LEU A 161 15.44 -6.80 1.98
N GLY A 162 16.52 -7.06 1.25
CA GLY A 162 16.56 -6.98 -0.21
C GLY A 162 15.53 -7.88 -0.90
N ALA A 163 15.37 -9.13 -0.41
CA ALA A 163 14.37 -10.05 -0.93
C ALA A 163 12.94 -9.56 -0.66
N ALA A 164 12.66 -8.99 0.51
CA ALA A 164 11.35 -8.44 0.84
C ALA A 164 10.99 -7.22 -0.01
N LEU A 165 11.94 -6.29 -0.21
CA LEU A 165 11.77 -5.12 -1.08
C LEU A 165 11.48 -5.55 -2.52
N SER A 166 12.24 -6.52 -3.02
CA SER A 166 12.03 -7.10 -4.35
C SER A 166 10.64 -7.73 -4.47
N LEU A 167 10.21 -8.49 -3.45
CA LEU A 167 8.91 -9.14 -3.43
C LEU A 167 7.74 -8.13 -3.40
N LEU A 168 7.87 -6.99 -2.70
CA LEU A 168 6.87 -5.91 -2.68
C LEU A 168 6.66 -5.29 -4.06
N VAL A 169 7.72 -5.19 -4.85
CA VAL A 169 7.69 -4.65 -6.22
C VAL A 169 7.13 -5.68 -7.19
N GLN A 170 7.68 -6.91 -7.19
CA GLN A 170 7.30 -7.98 -8.12
C GLN A 170 5.84 -8.42 -7.94
N ALA A 171 5.36 -8.49 -6.70
CA ALA A 171 3.98 -8.88 -6.41
C ALA A 171 2.98 -7.70 -6.52
N GLU A 172 3.45 -6.46 -6.75
CA GLU A 172 2.65 -5.23 -6.75
C GLU A 172 1.81 -5.03 -5.45
N VAL A 173 2.28 -5.55 -4.31
CA VAL A 173 1.54 -5.49 -3.03
C VAL A 173 2.07 -4.39 -2.11
N SER A 174 1.19 -3.87 -1.25
CA SER A 174 1.54 -2.87 -0.24
C SER A 174 2.16 -3.46 1.02
N SER A 175 1.93 -4.76 1.26
CA SER A 175 2.42 -5.48 2.42
C SER A 175 2.48 -6.98 2.13
N ILE A 176 3.36 -7.68 2.87
CA ILE A 176 3.60 -9.10 2.73
C ILE A 176 3.51 -9.75 4.12
N PRO A 177 2.69 -10.80 4.29
CA PRO A 177 2.66 -11.56 5.54
C PRO A 177 3.98 -12.29 5.78
N ILE A 178 4.43 -12.25 7.03
CA ILE A 178 5.57 -13.02 7.55
C ILE A 178 5.01 -14.22 8.30
N VAL A 179 5.43 -15.41 7.91
CA VAL A 179 4.89 -16.68 8.40
C VAL A 179 5.99 -17.57 8.96
N ASP A 180 5.66 -18.38 9.97
CA ASP A 180 6.55 -19.39 10.55
C ASP A 180 6.68 -20.62 9.62
N GLU A 181 7.45 -21.63 10.03
CA GLU A 181 7.62 -22.87 9.24
C GLU A 181 6.34 -23.70 9.08
N ASN A 182 5.31 -23.44 9.89
CA ASN A 182 3.99 -24.07 9.81
C ASN A 182 2.99 -23.22 9.00
N ASP A 183 3.45 -22.18 8.31
CA ASP A 183 2.66 -21.17 7.61
C ASP A 183 1.67 -20.39 8.50
N ALA A 184 1.94 -20.32 9.80
CA ALA A 184 1.21 -19.48 10.73
C ALA A 184 1.71 -18.03 10.65
N LEU A 185 0.78 -17.07 10.56
CA LEU A 185 1.11 -15.64 10.51
C LEU A 185 1.78 -15.19 11.81
N ILE A 186 3.01 -14.66 11.70
CA ILE A 186 3.75 -14.05 12.81
C ILE A 186 3.59 -12.53 12.78
N ASP A 187 3.85 -11.91 11.62
CA ASP A 187 3.86 -10.44 11.47
C ASP A 187 3.62 -10.03 10.01
N ILE A 188 3.72 -8.75 9.68
CA ILE A 188 3.58 -8.20 8.33
C ILE A 188 4.71 -7.21 8.07
N TYR A 189 5.34 -7.31 6.89
CA TYR A 189 6.23 -6.27 6.38
C TYR A 189 5.49 -5.42 5.34
N ALA A 190 5.41 -4.11 5.55
CA ALA A 190 4.67 -3.17 4.72
C ALA A 190 5.57 -2.09 4.11
N ARG A 191 5.11 -1.48 3.02
CA ARG A 191 5.79 -0.32 2.40
C ARG A 191 5.93 0.87 3.35
N SER A 192 5.05 0.98 4.36
CA SER A 192 5.17 1.96 5.44
C SER A 192 6.46 1.77 6.24
N ASP A 193 6.88 0.53 6.44
CA ASP A 193 8.00 0.16 7.32
C ASP A 193 9.34 0.59 6.70
N ILE A 194 9.39 0.73 5.38
CA ILE A 194 10.53 1.30 4.64
C ILE A 194 10.82 2.74 5.11
N THR A 195 9.79 3.51 5.48
CA THR A 195 9.99 4.90 5.95
C THR A 195 10.70 4.95 7.29
N THR A 196 10.57 3.90 8.11
CA THR A 196 11.32 3.78 9.36
C THR A 196 12.80 3.53 9.09
N LEU A 197 13.16 2.81 8.02
CA LEU A 197 14.57 2.65 7.63
C LEU A 197 15.18 3.96 7.12
N ALA A 198 14.35 4.85 6.55
CA ALA A 198 14.77 6.20 6.18
C ALA A 198 14.95 7.12 7.40
N LYS A 199 14.18 6.86 8.46
CA LYS A 199 14.33 7.53 9.75
C LYS A 199 15.73 7.19 10.30
N ASP A 200 16.44 8.23 10.73
CA ASP A 200 17.79 8.12 11.29
C ASP A 200 18.89 7.61 10.33
N LYS A 201 18.64 7.68 9.01
CA LYS A 201 19.60 7.30 7.96
C LYS A 201 20.06 5.85 8.05
N ALA A 202 19.31 4.98 8.72
CA ALA A 202 19.66 3.57 8.88
C ALA A 202 19.89 2.89 7.52
N TYR A 203 19.09 3.24 6.50
CA TYR A 203 19.25 2.76 5.13
C TYR A 203 20.65 2.94 4.52
N ALA A 204 21.43 3.96 4.94
CA ALA A 204 22.77 4.23 4.42
C ALA A 204 23.85 3.33 5.05
N GLN A 205 23.55 2.72 6.20
CA GLN A 205 24.47 1.86 6.95
C GLN A 205 24.11 0.37 6.84
N ILE A 206 22.97 0.06 6.20
CA ILE A 206 22.44 -1.30 6.11
C ILE A 206 22.80 -1.92 4.76
N ARG A 207 23.51 -3.04 4.79
CA ARG A 207 23.62 -3.94 3.65
C ARG A 207 22.31 -4.74 3.54
N LEU A 208 21.56 -4.52 2.45
CA LEU A 208 20.21 -5.09 2.26
C LEU A 208 20.16 -6.62 2.30
N ASP A 209 21.26 -7.29 1.95
CA ASP A 209 21.36 -8.75 1.95
C ASP A 209 21.75 -9.34 3.31
N ASP A 210 22.38 -8.54 4.18
CA ASP A 210 22.84 -9.00 5.50
C ASP A 210 21.80 -8.76 6.60
N MET A 211 20.88 -7.82 6.38
CA MET A 211 19.80 -7.54 7.33
C MET A 211 18.59 -8.44 7.07
N SER A 212 18.16 -9.15 8.12
CA SER A 212 16.91 -9.91 8.09
C SER A 212 15.69 -9.03 8.34
N ILE A 213 14.53 -9.45 7.86
CA ILE A 213 13.26 -8.75 8.09
C ILE A 213 12.92 -8.64 9.57
N HIS A 214 13.21 -9.67 10.35
CA HIS A 214 13.00 -9.62 11.80
C HIS A 214 13.80 -8.49 12.46
N GLN A 215 15.07 -8.30 12.09
CA GLN A 215 15.90 -7.20 12.59
C GLN A 215 15.39 -5.84 12.12
N ALA A 216 14.97 -5.73 10.86
CA ALA A 216 14.41 -4.50 10.32
C ALA A 216 13.15 -4.05 11.09
N LEU A 217 12.28 -5.00 11.47
CA LEU A 217 11.09 -4.73 12.27
C LEU A 217 11.40 -4.40 13.73
N GLN A 218 12.47 -4.92 14.31
CA GLN A 218 12.89 -4.58 15.68
C GLN A 218 13.32 -3.11 15.79
N LEU A 219 14.02 -2.57 14.77
CA LEU A 219 14.40 -1.16 14.70
C LEU A 219 13.17 -0.22 14.78
N GLU A 220 12.01 -0.70 14.33
CA GLU A 220 10.75 0.04 14.42
C GLU A 220 10.11 -0.02 15.81
N GLN A 221 10.24 -1.16 16.51
CA GLN A 221 9.65 -1.39 17.83
C GLN A 221 10.37 -0.60 18.94
N ASP A 222 11.69 -0.45 18.84
CA ASP A 222 12.46 0.35 19.79
C ASP A 222 12.14 1.86 19.70
N ALA A 223 11.64 2.32 18.54
CA ALA A 223 11.24 3.71 18.31
C ALA A 223 9.74 3.99 18.62
N ASN A 224 8.92 2.94 18.73
CA ASN A 224 7.48 3.03 18.98
C ASN A 224 7.09 2.00 20.04
N SER A 225 7.06 2.41 21.31
CA SER A 225 6.50 1.62 22.41
C SER A 225 4.98 1.47 22.27
N PHE A 226 4.52 0.66 21.32
CA PHE A 226 3.14 0.22 21.21
C PHE A 226 3.10 -1.31 21.16
N ASN A 227 2.76 -1.90 22.31
CA ASN A 227 2.33 -3.29 22.50
C ASN A 227 0.97 -3.58 21.80
N GLY A 228 0.85 -3.20 20.53
CA GLY A 228 -0.33 -3.42 19.69
C GLY A 228 0.00 -4.40 18.58
N GLN A 229 -0.93 -5.29 18.28
CA GLN A 229 -0.86 -6.16 17.11
C GLN A 229 -0.78 -5.27 15.85
N ARG A 230 0.39 -5.25 15.17
CA ARG A 230 0.66 -4.44 13.96
C ARG A 230 -0.25 -4.78 12.77
N CYS A 231 -0.93 -5.92 12.86
CA CYS A 231 -1.82 -6.43 11.83
C CYS A 231 -3.24 -6.58 12.37
N GLN A 232 -4.21 -6.20 11.55
CA GLN A 232 -5.62 -6.47 11.83
C GLN A 232 -5.99 -7.83 11.25
N MET A 233 -6.51 -8.72 12.09
CA MET A 233 -6.99 -10.03 11.67
C MET A 233 -8.52 -10.07 11.64
N CYS A 234 -9.07 -10.91 10.79
CA CYS A 234 -10.50 -11.24 10.78
C CYS A 234 -10.70 -12.73 10.50
N LEU A 235 -11.83 -13.25 10.97
CA LEU A 235 -12.23 -14.62 10.69
C LEU A 235 -13.01 -14.68 9.38
N GLN A 236 -12.99 -15.83 8.72
CA GLN A 236 -13.79 -16.07 7.52
C GLN A 236 -15.29 -15.89 7.75
N SER A 237 -15.74 -16.14 8.97
CA SER A 237 -17.12 -15.96 9.43
C SER A 237 -17.45 -14.52 9.84
N ASP A 238 -16.47 -13.63 9.95
CA ASP A 238 -16.73 -12.22 10.26
C ASP A 238 -17.55 -11.60 9.12
N THR A 239 -18.52 -10.75 9.49
CA THR A 239 -19.37 -10.06 8.51
C THR A 239 -18.57 -8.98 7.77
N LEU A 240 -18.95 -8.71 6.51
CA LEU A 240 -18.34 -7.65 5.72
C LEU A 240 -18.38 -6.30 6.45
N HIS A 241 -19.48 -5.98 7.14
CA HIS A 241 -19.60 -4.76 7.95
C HIS A 241 -18.49 -4.65 8.99
N LYS A 242 -18.26 -5.71 9.78
CA LYS A 242 -17.25 -5.73 10.86
C LYS A 242 -15.84 -5.50 10.30
N VAL A 243 -15.54 -6.06 9.14
CA VAL A 243 -14.22 -5.90 8.52
C VAL A 243 -14.06 -4.56 7.83
N MET A 244 -15.10 -4.04 7.19
CA MET A 244 -15.08 -2.66 6.68
C MET A 244 -14.83 -1.65 7.80
N GLU A 245 -15.39 -1.86 8.99
CA GLU A 245 -15.16 -1.01 10.16
C GLU A 245 -13.72 -1.07 10.67
N ARG A 246 -13.12 -2.27 10.69
CA ARG A 246 -11.69 -2.45 11.00
C ARG A 246 -10.80 -1.75 9.97
N LEU A 247 -11.01 -2.02 8.67
CA LEU A 247 -10.25 -1.41 7.57
C LEU A 247 -10.43 0.09 7.46
N ALA A 248 -11.59 0.60 7.88
CA ALA A 248 -11.83 2.02 7.95
C ALA A 248 -10.84 2.65 8.95
N ASN A 249 -10.50 1.99 10.05
CA ASN A 249 -9.57 2.49 11.07
C ASN A 249 -8.23 1.72 11.02
N PRO A 250 -7.37 1.99 10.01
CA PRO A 250 -6.08 1.33 9.86
C PRO A 250 -5.14 1.64 11.03
#